data_AF-A0A1R2AMW2-F1
#
_entry.id   AF-A0A1R2AMW2-F1
#
_cell.length_a   1.000
_cell.length_b   1.000
_cell.length_c   1.000
_cell.angle_alpha   90.00
_cell.angle_beta   90.00
_cell.angle_gamma   90.00
#
_symmetry.space_group_name_H-M   'P 1'
#
loop_
_entity.id
_entity.type
_entity.pdbx_description
1 polymer ?
#
loop_
_entity_poly.entity_id
_entity_poly.type
_entity_poly.pdbx_seq_one_letter_code
_entity_poly.pdbx_strand_id
1 'polypeptide(L)'
;MNSPIIIQIIASFLDAKTIITFSQVCKLFHKTMQIDSFWEKLYYMKYIGNLEIFGELVTGDLHMKPLNSSRKFLKLYQKGALRENNWSVIKGRFLPDSDIGLISMEIRENLKNPLLPLPMLRREAKNFTTLVQDSLGNAFGEPPMSGFNSFSEAETLMQVFYDIQESLIQEYSTNYHSSFLCKTRWQLKSKKSNKKYIKFLPKSKTLIKSKSFFVNDMVLVVKGLIKTHCTSVLVNLEKISEIKNFLNEYCIRWEAYSASISSLETILSPLCSIFNTIYDCYFPHKFRTPAFTICRLMIIIWKREVFNYVYDIIINGIVIVIQKLRENLEKNNSVNMDLLENDILLLSKTVQFIVDMSGNELTFQYIDHTKFPAEIFYLILEQKVERATQQYYLEISTLPLLVCKKLMKYDESFVSRIFLQRTSYKIKKMRLETLLQSYQSHYFSLYKEYGSFFNDELPTDPFMYTPFGKMLFNNDTSLTSTKKIKNFIEYIKVKNHANDIVEYNNIDGELEEIKKGLCDKDEEIEYVNEGQGFSLEISKEESMFFSLADDMDVEDFEKVAKYGFK
;
A
#
# COMPACT_ATOMS: atom_id res chain seq x y z
N MET A 1 -36.91 42.94 -26.30
CA MET A 1 -38.33 42.56 -26.32
C MET A 1 -38.75 42.18 -24.91
N ASN A 2 -39.84 42.73 -24.39
CA ASN A 2 -40.24 42.56 -22.98
C ASN A 2 -40.71 41.12 -22.70
N SER A 3 -39.74 40.28 -22.33
CA SER A 3 -39.87 38.88 -21.86
C SER A 3 -41.06 38.59 -20.92
N PRO A 4 -41.45 39.49 -19.99
CA PRO A 4 -42.55 39.21 -19.06
C PRO A 4 -43.92 39.04 -19.72
N ILE A 5 -44.19 39.79 -20.80
CA ILE A 5 -45.51 39.81 -21.47
C ILE A 5 -45.73 38.52 -22.27
N ILE A 6 -44.69 38.02 -22.94
CA ILE A 6 -44.75 36.77 -23.72
C ILE A 6 -44.96 35.57 -22.80
N ILE A 7 -44.28 35.55 -21.65
CA ILE A 7 -44.42 34.46 -20.67
C ILE A 7 -45.81 34.47 -20.01
N GLN A 8 -46.38 35.65 -19.72
CA GLN A 8 -47.76 35.74 -19.23
C GLN A 8 -48.79 35.24 -20.25
N ILE A 9 -48.61 35.57 -21.53
CA ILE A 9 -49.50 35.10 -22.60
C ILE A 9 -49.39 33.58 -22.73
N ILE A 10 -48.17 33.02 -22.79
CA ILE A 10 -47.96 31.56 -22.87
C ILE A 10 -48.54 30.85 -21.64
N ALA A 11 -48.31 31.38 -20.43
CA ALA A 11 -48.85 30.80 -19.20
C ALA A 11 -50.39 30.79 -19.16
N SER A 12 -51.05 31.74 -19.82
CA SER A 12 -52.51 31.79 -19.86
C SER A 12 -53.16 30.67 -20.71
N PHE A 13 -52.38 29.97 -21.54
CA PHE A 13 -52.84 28.84 -22.37
C PHE A 13 -52.42 27.47 -21.85
N LEU A 14 -51.72 27.40 -20.71
CA LEU A 14 -51.21 26.14 -20.16
C LEU A 14 -52.07 25.72 -18.95
N ASP A 15 -52.30 24.42 -18.81
CA ASP A 15 -52.94 23.89 -17.61
C ASP A 15 -52.00 24.00 -16.40
N ALA A 16 -52.56 23.97 -15.19
CA ALA A 16 -51.79 24.19 -13.96
C ALA A 16 -50.61 23.23 -13.80
N LYS A 17 -50.77 21.98 -14.28
CA LYS A 17 -49.71 20.96 -14.24
C LYS A 17 -48.55 21.32 -15.17
N THR A 18 -48.84 21.82 -16.37
CA THR A 18 -47.81 22.24 -17.33
C THR A 18 -47.14 23.55 -16.89
N ILE A 19 -47.88 24.48 -16.27
CA ILE A 19 -47.29 25.69 -15.66
C ILE A 19 -46.32 25.35 -14.53
N ILE A 20 -46.69 24.41 -13.66
CA ILE A 20 -45.81 23.96 -12.55
C ILE A 20 -44.55 23.29 -13.11
N THR A 21 -44.70 22.44 -14.12
CA THR A 21 -43.57 21.76 -14.77
C THR A 21 -42.67 22.76 -15.49
N PHE A 22 -43.24 23.72 -16.22
CA PHE A 22 -42.50 24.78 -16.89
C PHE A 22 -41.79 25.71 -15.90
N SER A 23 -42.43 26.04 -14.77
CA SER A 23 -41.83 26.80 -13.67
C SER A 23 -40.69 26.06 -12.98
N GLN A 24 -40.81 24.75 -12.79
CA GLN A 24 -39.74 23.89 -12.26
C GLN A 24 -38.57 23.79 -13.23
N VAL A 25 -38.84 23.59 -14.53
CA VAL A 25 -37.83 23.59 -15.59
C VAL A 25 -37.15 24.95 -15.70
N CYS A 26 -37.88 26.06 -15.66
CA CYS A 26 -37.30 27.40 -15.68
C CYS A 26 -36.52 27.74 -14.39
N LYS A 27 -36.95 27.26 -13.22
CA LYS A 27 -36.17 27.39 -11.96
C LYS A 27 -34.89 26.57 -12.00
N LEU A 28 -34.95 25.36 -12.57
CA LEU A 28 -33.78 24.54 -12.86
C LEU A 28 -32.88 25.27 -13.86
N PHE A 29 -33.43 25.76 -14.97
CA PHE A 29 -32.70 26.45 -16.04
C PHE A 29 -32.06 27.76 -15.56
N HIS A 30 -32.74 28.52 -14.70
CA HIS A 30 -32.21 29.75 -14.13
C HIS A 30 -31.16 29.49 -13.05
N LYS A 31 -31.29 28.39 -12.29
CA LYS A 31 -30.22 27.89 -11.40
C LYS A 31 -29.02 27.34 -12.17
N THR A 32 -29.23 26.68 -13.32
CA THR A 32 -28.16 26.08 -14.13
C THR A 32 -27.51 27.07 -15.11
N MET A 33 -28.22 28.12 -15.56
CA MET A 33 -27.65 29.19 -16.39
C MET A 33 -26.74 30.14 -15.61
N GLN A 34 -26.89 30.25 -14.30
CA GLN A 34 -26.00 31.05 -13.44
C GLN A 34 -24.69 30.32 -13.09
N ILE A 35 -24.53 29.09 -13.56
CA ILE A 35 -23.34 28.28 -13.35
C ILE A 35 -22.56 28.27 -14.67
N ASP A 36 -21.59 29.17 -14.80
CA ASP A 36 -20.71 29.28 -15.99
C ASP A 36 -20.06 27.93 -16.36
N SER A 37 -19.87 27.04 -15.37
CA SER A 37 -19.30 25.70 -15.56
C SER A 37 -20.23 24.70 -16.26
N PHE A 38 -21.54 24.94 -16.33
CA PHE A 38 -22.48 24.03 -17.01
C PHE A 38 -22.32 24.08 -18.53
N TRP A 39 -22.20 25.29 -19.10
CA TRP A 39 -21.97 25.47 -20.54
C TRP A 39 -20.56 25.07 -20.95
N GLU A 40 -19.57 25.25 -20.08
CA GLU A 40 -18.23 24.68 -20.27
C GLU A 40 -18.29 23.15 -20.31
N LYS A 41 -18.97 22.52 -19.34
CA LYS A 41 -19.11 21.05 -19.26
C LYS A 41 -19.86 20.47 -20.47
N LEU A 42 -20.90 21.17 -20.96
CA LEU A 42 -21.63 20.82 -22.18
C LEU A 42 -20.78 21.03 -23.45
N TYR A 43 -20.00 22.11 -23.52
CA TYR A 43 -19.09 22.37 -24.64
C TYR A 43 -17.98 21.31 -24.71
N TYR A 44 -17.39 20.94 -23.57
CA TYR A 44 -16.41 19.86 -23.48
C TYR A 44 -17.04 18.49 -23.75
N MET A 45 -18.23 18.17 -23.25
CA MET A 45 -18.90 16.91 -23.59
C MET A 45 -19.22 16.81 -25.09
N LYS A 46 -19.66 17.91 -25.72
CA LYS A 46 -20.11 17.93 -27.12
C LYS A 46 -18.95 17.90 -28.13
N TYR A 47 -17.80 18.49 -27.82
CA TYR A 47 -16.64 18.54 -28.73
C TYR A 47 -15.48 17.62 -28.32
N ILE A 48 -15.42 17.20 -27.05
CA ILE A 48 -14.23 16.61 -26.40
C ILE A 48 -14.61 15.31 -25.63
N GLY A 49 -15.86 14.84 -25.63
CA GLY A 49 -16.24 13.53 -25.06
C GLY A 49 -16.31 13.48 -23.52
N ASN A 50 -16.68 12.31 -22.97
CA ASN A 50 -17.09 12.16 -21.56
C ASN A 50 -15.88 12.19 -20.58
N LEU A 51 -15.82 13.23 -19.73
CA LEU A 51 -14.79 13.46 -18.72
C LEU A 51 -15.01 12.67 -17.41
N GLU A 52 -16.10 11.91 -17.30
CA GLU A 52 -16.45 11.14 -16.10
C GLU A 52 -15.44 10.03 -15.74
N ILE A 53 -14.59 9.63 -16.69
CA ILE A 53 -13.52 8.61 -16.53
C ILE A 53 -12.43 9.08 -15.56
N PHE A 54 -12.32 10.38 -15.28
CA PHE A 54 -11.19 10.97 -14.57
C PHE A 54 -11.36 11.04 -13.05
N GLY A 55 -12.44 10.47 -12.51
CA GLY A 55 -12.88 10.72 -11.14
C GLY A 55 -13.40 12.14 -11.01
N GLU A 56 -14.36 12.36 -10.13
CA GLU A 56 -14.87 13.70 -9.87
C GLU A 56 -13.71 14.68 -9.63
N LEU A 57 -13.61 15.69 -10.49
CA LEU A 57 -13.10 16.99 -10.09
C LEU A 57 -13.98 17.38 -8.91
N VAL A 58 -13.50 17.16 -7.68
CA VAL A 58 -14.18 17.63 -6.46
C VAL A 58 -14.43 19.11 -6.69
N THR A 59 -15.70 19.45 -6.90
CA THR A 59 -16.21 20.79 -7.19
C THR A 59 -16.18 21.66 -5.93
N GLY A 60 -15.02 21.71 -5.26
CA GLY A 60 -14.78 22.51 -4.05
C GLY A 60 -13.88 23.72 -4.30
N ASP A 61 -12.93 23.64 -5.23
CA ASP A 61 -11.86 24.65 -5.34
C ASP A 61 -11.82 25.39 -6.69
N LEU A 62 -12.96 25.56 -7.36
CA LEU A 62 -13.06 26.39 -8.59
C LEU A 62 -13.43 27.84 -8.30
N HIS A 63 -12.78 28.42 -7.29
CA HIS A 63 -12.49 29.85 -7.30
C HIS A 63 -10.97 29.97 -7.31
N MET A 64 -10.37 30.09 -8.50
CA MET A 64 -9.25 30.98 -8.82
C MET A 64 -8.66 30.62 -10.21
N LYS A 65 -8.90 31.52 -11.18
CA LYS A 65 -8.16 31.77 -12.43
C LYS A 65 -8.25 30.72 -13.56
N PRO A 66 -8.27 31.19 -14.84
CA PRO A 66 -8.28 30.31 -16.00
C PRO A 66 -7.02 29.46 -15.98
N LEU A 67 -7.19 28.16 -15.76
CA LEU A 67 -6.10 27.21 -15.76
C LEU A 67 -5.46 27.20 -17.15
N ASN A 68 -4.24 27.72 -17.23
CA ASN A 68 -3.16 27.09 -18.00
C ASN A 68 -3.22 25.59 -17.68
N SER A 69 -4.04 24.83 -18.39
CA SER A 69 -4.18 23.40 -18.16
C SER A 69 -2.78 22.80 -18.32
N SER A 70 -2.26 22.19 -17.25
CA SER A 70 -0.89 21.70 -17.26
C SER A 70 -0.76 20.75 -18.47
N ARG A 71 0.34 20.85 -19.24
CA ARG A 71 0.57 19.98 -20.42
C ARG A 71 0.40 18.48 -20.12
N LYS A 72 0.33 18.07 -18.85
CA LYS A 72 0.01 16.70 -18.39
C LYS A 72 -1.46 16.32 -18.60
N PHE A 73 -2.43 17.20 -18.33
CA PHE A 73 -3.88 16.93 -18.51
C PHE A 73 -4.26 16.72 -19.97
N LEU A 74 -3.77 17.58 -20.86
CA LEU A 74 -4.00 17.42 -22.31
C LEU A 74 -3.42 16.08 -22.83
N LYS A 75 -2.25 15.67 -22.32
CA LYS A 75 -1.64 14.37 -22.67
C LYS A 75 -2.42 13.18 -22.12
N LEU A 76 -3.02 13.32 -20.93
CA LEU A 76 -3.91 12.33 -20.33
C LEU A 76 -5.17 12.16 -21.17
N TYR A 77 -5.81 13.26 -21.56
CA TYR A 77 -6.96 13.27 -22.43
C TYR A 77 -6.67 12.60 -23.78
N GLN A 78 -5.59 12.99 -24.45
CA GLN A 78 -5.15 12.37 -25.71
C GLN A 78 -4.83 10.87 -25.55
N LYS A 79 -4.39 10.43 -24.37
CA LYS A 79 -4.23 8.99 -24.07
C LYS A 79 -5.59 8.33 -23.93
N GLY A 80 -6.54 8.92 -23.19
CA GLY A 80 -7.89 8.40 -23.01
C GLY A 80 -8.63 8.22 -24.34
N ALA A 81 -8.67 9.24 -25.18
CA ALA A 81 -9.29 9.17 -26.52
C ALA A 81 -8.64 8.09 -27.41
N LEU A 82 -7.31 7.94 -27.35
CA LEU A 82 -6.61 6.87 -28.07
C LEU A 82 -6.97 5.47 -27.52
N ARG A 83 -7.24 5.35 -26.22
CA ARG A 83 -7.70 4.08 -25.62
C ARG A 83 -9.14 3.77 -25.99
N GLU A 84 -9.99 4.77 -26.12
CA GLU A 84 -11.35 4.61 -26.67
C GLU A 84 -11.30 4.02 -28.08
N ASN A 85 -10.40 4.55 -28.92
CA ASN A 85 -10.18 4.03 -30.27
C ASN A 85 -9.57 2.62 -30.30
N ASN A 86 -9.03 2.11 -29.19
CA ASN A 86 -8.59 0.71 -29.14
C ASN A 86 -9.76 -0.24 -28.88
N TRP A 87 -10.82 0.21 -28.20
CA TRP A 87 -12.05 -0.58 -28.04
C TRP A 87 -12.76 -0.80 -29.38
N SER A 88 -12.67 0.14 -30.32
CA SER A 88 -13.23 -0.07 -31.67
C SER A 88 -12.48 -1.12 -32.49
N VAL A 89 -11.26 -1.50 -32.12
CA VAL A 89 -10.48 -2.52 -32.83
C VAL A 89 -10.95 -3.95 -32.50
N ILE A 90 -11.55 -4.13 -31.33
CA ILE A 90 -12.10 -5.40 -30.82
C ILE A 90 -13.60 -5.55 -31.09
N LYS A 91 -14.28 -4.44 -31.43
CA LYS A 91 -15.70 -4.41 -31.82
C LYS A 91 -16.01 -5.34 -32.99
N GLY A 92 -17.13 -6.06 -32.87
CA GLY A 92 -17.67 -6.95 -33.90
C GLY A 92 -16.84 -8.18 -34.26
N ARG A 93 -15.81 -8.55 -33.49
CA ARG A 93 -15.00 -9.76 -33.75
C ARG A 93 -15.66 -11.02 -33.20
N PHE A 94 -15.55 -11.23 -31.88
CA PHE A 94 -16.13 -12.37 -31.17
C PHE A 94 -17.32 -11.97 -30.30
N LEU A 95 -17.45 -10.67 -30.02
CA LEU A 95 -18.50 -10.12 -29.18
C LEU A 95 -19.29 -9.05 -29.94
N PRO A 96 -20.62 -9.01 -29.76
CA PRO A 96 -21.45 -7.88 -30.17
C PRO A 96 -20.91 -6.54 -29.63
N ASP A 97 -21.14 -5.47 -30.40
CA ASP A 97 -20.73 -4.12 -30.00
C ASP A 97 -21.38 -3.64 -28.70
N SER A 98 -22.60 -4.11 -28.40
CA SER A 98 -23.29 -3.87 -27.14
C SER A 98 -22.49 -4.38 -25.96
N ASP A 99 -21.95 -5.60 -26.07
CA ASP A 99 -21.34 -6.32 -24.96
C ASP A 99 -19.95 -5.75 -24.67
N ILE A 100 -19.21 -5.36 -25.71
CA ILE A 100 -17.95 -4.62 -25.56
C ILE A 100 -18.19 -3.25 -24.91
N GLY A 101 -19.31 -2.60 -25.26
CA GLY A 101 -19.75 -1.36 -24.61
C GLY A 101 -19.99 -1.56 -23.11
N LEU A 102 -20.72 -2.62 -22.74
CA LEU A 102 -21.02 -2.98 -21.36
C LEU A 102 -19.73 -3.30 -20.57
N ILE A 103 -18.85 -4.16 -21.09
CA ILE A 103 -17.56 -4.49 -20.44
C ILE A 103 -16.74 -3.22 -20.19
N SER A 104 -16.62 -2.36 -21.21
CA SER A 104 -15.87 -1.11 -21.07
C SER A 104 -16.49 -0.17 -20.04
N MET A 105 -17.82 -0.08 -19.97
CA MET A 105 -18.54 0.74 -19.01
C MET A 105 -18.35 0.20 -17.59
N GLU A 106 -18.52 -1.10 -17.40
CA GLU A 106 -18.40 -1.77 -16.10
C GLU A 106 -17.00 -1.57 -15.52
N ILE A 107 -15.95 -1.78 -16.33
CA ILE A 107 -14.58 -1.56 -15.87
C ILE A 107 -14.35 -0.10 -15.44
N ARG A 108 -14.95 0.87 -16.14
CA ARG A 108 -14.79 2.29 -15.80
C ARG A 108 -15.52 2.64 -14.52
N GLU A 109 -16.78 2.25 -14.40
CA GLU A 109 -17.56 2.55 -13.20
C GLU A 109 -16.95 1.85 -11.98
N ASN A 110 -16.45 0.63 -12.14
CA ASN A 110 -15.75 -0.08 -11.07
C ASN A 110 -14.46 0.61 -10.62
N LEU A 111 -13.66 1.15 -11.55
CA LEU A 111 -12.46 1.92 -11.22
C LEU A 111 -12.78 3.30 -10.64
N LYS A 112 -13.91 3.90 -11.05
CA LYS A 112 -14.32 5.25 -10.64
C LYS A 112 -14.95 5.24 -9.25
N ASN A 113 -15.90 4.33 -9.03
CA ASN A 113 -16.75 4.22 -7.86
C ASN A 113 -16.86 2.75 -7.42
N PRO A 114 -15.76 2.12 -6.98
CA PRO A 114 -15.81 0.75 -6.52
C PRO A 114 -16.73 0.63 -5.30
N LEU A 115 -17.52 -0.44 -5.26
CA LEU A 115 -18.20 -0.82 -4.03
C LEU A 115 -17.13 -1.25 -3.02
N LEU A 116 -17.00 -0.48 -1.94
CA LEU A 116 -16.11 -0.83 -0.85
C LEU A 116 -16.67 -2.09 -0.17
N PRO A 117 -15.92 -3.21 -0.13
CA PRO A 117 -16.36 -4.37 0.59
C PRO A 117 -16.51 -4.01 2.07
N LEU A 118 -17.54 -4.55 2.73
CA LEU A 118 -17.62 -4.47 4.18
C LEU A 118 -16.35 -5.11 4.75
N PRO A 119 -15.68 -4.46 5.72
CA PRO A 119 -14.48 -5.04 6.31
C PRO A 119 -14.85 -6.40 6.89
N MET A 120 -14.16 -7.46 6.46
CA MET A 120 -14.31 -8.76 7.12
C MET A 120 -13.92 -8.55 8.58
N LEU A 121 -14.85 -8.85 9.50
CA LEU A 121 -14.59 -8.81 10.94
C LEU A 121 -13.58 -9.91 11.28
N ARG A 122 -12.29 -9.62 11.14
CA ARG A 122 -11.21 -10.52 11.56
C ARG A 122 -11.02 -10.37 13.07
N ARG A 123 -11.08 -11.49 13.80
CA ARG A 123 -11.00 -11.53 15.27
C ARG A 123 -9.58 -11.33 15.82
N GLU A 124 -8.56 -11.23 14.95
CA GLU A 124 -7.16 -11.19 15.38
C GLU A 124 -6.62 -9.77 15.41
N ALA A 125 -6.44 -9.25 16.62
CA ALA A 125 -5.67 -8.03 16.84
C ALA A 125 -4.21 -8.32 16.47
N LYS A 126 -3.72 -7.76 15.35
CA LYS A 126 -2.33 -7.72 14.83
C LYS A 126 -2.08 -8.34 13.44
N ASN A 127 -3.10 -8.73 12.68
CA ASN A 127 -2.88 -9.16 11.29
C ASN A 127 -2.91 -7.98 10.33
N PHE A 128 -1.78 -7.77 9.64
CA PHE A 128 -1.61 -6.79 8.56
C PHE A 128 -2.13 -7.35 7.21
N THR A 129 -3.00 -8.34 7.21
CA THR A 129 -3.54 -8.94 5.98
C THR A 129 -4.56 -8.00 5.34
N THR A 130 -4.22 -7.40 4.22
CA THR A 130 -5.15 -6.60 3.40
C THR A 130 -5.94 -7.47 2.43
N LEU A 131 -7.02 -6.93 1.88
CA LEU A 131 -7.73 -7.51 0.73
C LEU A 131 -6.79 -7.90 -0.41
N VAL A 132 -5.72 -7.11 -0.62
CA VAL A 132 -4.71 -7.37 -1.63
C VAL A 132 -3.85 -8.57 -1.24
N GLN A 133 -3.41 -8.65 0.03
CA GLN A 133 -2.67 -9.81 0.54
C GLN A 133 -3.52 -11.08 0.54
N ASP A 134 -4.81 -10.99 0.84
CA ASP A 134 -5.75 -12.12 0.74
C ASP A 134 -5.92 -12.58 -0.72
N SER A 135 -6.05 -11.62 -1.65
CA SER A 135 -6.20 -11.91 -3.08
C SER A 135 -4.92 -12.51 -3.68
N LEU A 136 -3.75 -12.03 -3.25
CA LEU A 136 -2.45 -12.52 -3.70
C LEU A 136 -2.03 -13.83 -3.02
N GLY A 137 -2.45 -14.05 -1.77
CA GLY A 137 -2.24 -15.28 -1.00
C GLY A 137 -2.84 -16.51 -1.69
N ASN A 138 -3.87 -16.30 -2.53
CA ASN A 138 -4.54 -17.34 -3.31
C ASN A 138 -4.06 -17.41 -4.78
N ALA A 139 -2.90 -16.83 -5.14
CA ALA A 139 -2.46 -16.75 -6.55
C ALA A 139 -2.24 -18.10 -7.29
N PHE A 140 -2.30 -19.25 -6.61
CA PHE A 140 -2.29 -20.59 -7.23
C PHE A 140 -3.63 -21.34 -7.11
N GLY A 141 -4.64 -20.77 -6.44
CA GLY A 141 -6.00 -21.32 -6.32
C GLY A 141 -6.99 -20.65 -7.25
N GLU A 142 -8.14 -21.29 -7.49
CA GLU A 142 -9.27 -20.62 -8.12
C GLU A 142 -9.78 -19.48 -7.21
N PRO A 143 -10.12 -18.30 -7.75
CA PRO A 143 -10.65 -17.21 -6.94
C PRO A 143 -11.89 -17.70 -6.18
N PRO A 144 -12.08 -17.30 -4.90
CA PRO A 144 -13.24 -17.75 -4.13
C PRO A 144 -14.54 -17.37 -4.85
N MET A 145 -15.29 -18.39 -5.28
CA MET A 145 -16.58 -18.25 -5.97
C MET A 145 -17.66 -17.58 -5.12
N SER A 146 -17.45 -17.43 -3.81
CA SER A 146 -18.42 -16.90 -2.87
C SER A 146 -17.83 -15.73 -2.09
N GLY A 147 -18.34 -14.51 -2.27
CA GLY A 147 -17.97 -13.43 -1.36
C GLY A 147 -18.63 -12.07 -1.57
N PHE A 148 -18.82 -11.61 -2.80
CA PHE A 148 -19.30 -10.25 -3.01
C PHE A 148 -20.34 -10.24 -4.12
N ASN A 149 -21.55 -9.85 -3.76
CA ASN A 149 -22.76 -9.69 -4.58
C ASN A 149 -22.49 -9.91 -6.06
N SER A 150 -22.92 -11.06 -6.59
CA SER A 150 -22.96 -11.24 -8.03
C SER A 150 -23.84 -10.15 -8.61
N PHE A 151 -23.22 -9.18 -9.28
CA PHE A 151 -23.95 -8.29 -10.14
C PHE A 151 -24.55 -9.18 -11.24
N SER A 152 -25.87 -9.13 -11.44
CA SER A 152 -26.55 -9.89 -12.49
C SER A 152 -25.96 -9.65 -13.89
N GLU A 153 -25.34 -8.47 -14.07
CA GLU A 153 -24.64 -8.08 -15.29
C GLU A 153 -23.24 -8.71 -15.39
N ALA A 154 -22.54 -8.92 -14.27
CA ALA A 154 -21.27 -9.65 -14.24
C ALA A 154 -21.47 -11.14 -14.56
N GLU A 155 -22.55 -11.77 -14.08
CA GLU A 155 -22.92 -13.14 -14.47
C GLU A 155 -23.19 -13.26 -15.97
N THR A 156 -23.87 -12.26 -16.55
CA THR A 156 -24.14 -12.21 -18.00
C THR A 156 -22.84 -12.09 -18.80
N LEU A 157 -21.91 -11.22 -18.37
CA LEU A 157 -20.60 -11.07 -19.01
C LEU A 157 -19.72 -12.32 -18.85
N MET A 158 -19.78 -12.98 -17.69
CA MET A 158 -19.06 -14.23 -17.47
C MET A 158 -19.54 -15.31 -18.44
N GLN A 159 -20.86 -15.47 -18.60
CA GLN A 159 -21.45 -16.43 -19.51
C GLN A 159 -21.00 -16.19 -20.96
N VAL A 160 -20.99 -14.93 -21.39
CA VAL A 160 -20.54 -14.53 -22.74
C VAL A 160 -19.11 -14.99 -23.03
N PHE A 161 -18.19 -14.87 -22.06
CA PHE A 161 -16.81 -15.35 -22.24
C PHE A 161 -16.70 -16.88 -22.24
N TYR A 162 -17.51 -17.57 -21.43
CA TYR A 162 -17.57 -19.03 -21.45
C TYR A 162 -18.06 -19.54 -22.80
N ASP A 163 -19.09 -18.92 -23.38
CA ASP A 163 -19.69 -19.35 -24.64
C ASP A 163 -18.71 -19.25 -25.83
N ILE A 164 -17.75 -18.31 -25.79
CA ILE A 164 -16.76 -18.11 -26.86
C ILE A 164 -15.38 -18.73 -26.57
N GLN A 165 -15.20 -19.36 -25.41
CA GLN A 165 -13.89 -19.85 -24.92
C GLN A 165 -13.19 -20.78 -25.92
N GLU A 166 -13.88 -21.78 -26.45
CA GLU A 166 -13.29 -22.73 -27.40
C GLU A 166 -12.83 -22.04 -28.69
N SER A 167 -13.64 -21.10 -29.20
CA SER A 167 -13.31 -20.32 -30.40
C SER A 167 -12.07 -19.45 -30.19
N LEU A 168 -11.92 -18.86 -29.00
CA LEU A 168 -10.75 -18.07 -28.63
C LEU A 168 -9.49 -18.94 -28.49
N ILE A 169 -9.60 -20.14 -27.92
CA ILE A 169 -8.47 -21.08 -27.83
C ILE A 169 -8.05 -21.56 -29.22
N GLN A 170 -9.00 -21.86 -30.10
CA GLN A 170 -8.74 -22.28 -31.49
C GLN A 170 -8.04 -21.18 -32.29
N GLU A 171 -8.33 -19.90 -32.06
CA GLU A 171 -7.63 -18.78 -32.71
C GLU A 171 -6.10 -18.97 -32.59
N TYR A 172 -5.64 -19.34 -31.40
CA TYR A 172 -4.21 -19.53 -31.10
C TYR A 172 -3.61 -20.78 -31.74
N SER A 173 -4.34 -21.90 -31.82
CA SER A 173 -3.84 -23.20 -32.33
C SER A 173 -3.16 -23.14 -33.71
N THR A 174 -3.43 -22.09 -34.50
CA THR A 174 -2.91 -21.88 -35.86
C THR A 174 -1.66 -20.99 -35.96
N ASN A 175 -1.22 -20.33 -34.88
CA ASN A 175 -0.17 -19.30 -34.92
C ASN A 175 0.77 -19.29 -33.68
N TYR A 176 2.05 -18.93 -33.87
CA TYR A 176 3.05 -18.88 -32.79
C TYR A 176 3.21 -17.47 -32.20
N HIS A 177 2.69 -17.21 -30.99
CA HIS A 177 2.83 -15.95 -30.24
C HIS A 177 3.31 -16.10 -28.79
N SER A 178 4.22 -17.05 -28.55
CA SER A 178 4.77 -17.37 -27.24
C SER A 178 5.37 -16.16 -26.50
N SER A 179 6.04 -15.23 -27.20
CA SER A 179 6.64 -14.06 -26.58
C SER A 179 5.62 -13.11 -25.93
N PHE A 180 4.45 -12.89 -26.54
CA PHE A 180 3.42 -12.03 -25.94
C PHE A 180 2.82 -12.70 -24.70
N LEU A 181 2.48 -13.97 -24.81
CA LEU A 181 1.91 -14.77 -23.71
C LEU A 181 2.89 -14.79 -22.52
N CYS A 182 4.17 -15.03 -22.77
CA CYS A 182 5.23 -14.97 -21.75
C CYS A 182 5.35 -13.59 -21.12
N LYS A 183 5.48 -12.55 -21.94
CA LYS A 183 5.60 -11.17 -21.44
C LYS A 183 4.38 -10.73 -20.63
N THR A 184 3.20 -11.20 -20.98
CA THR A 184 1.95 -10.83 -20.29
C THR A 184 1.77 -11.64 -19.01
N ARG A 185 1.96 -12.97 -19.02
CA ARG A 185 1.85 -13.81 -17.80
C ARG A 185 2.85 -13.41 -16.71
N TRP A 186 4.07 -13.11 -17.14
CA TRP A 186 5.18 -12.74 -16.27
C TRP A 186 5.34 -11.23 -16.08
N GLN A 187 4.51 -10.43 -16.77
CA GLN A 187 4.48 -8.97 -16.68
C GLN A 187 5.85 -8.30 -16.91
N LEU A 188 6.68 -8.94 -17.73
CA LEU A 188 8.07 -8.58 -18.00
C LEU A 188 8.17 -7.14 -18.52
N LYS A 189 9.15 -6.39 -18.01
CA LYS A 189 9.41 -5.03 -18.49
C LYS A 189 9.90 -5.11 -19.94
N SER A 190 9.31 -4.33 -20.84
CA SER A 190 9.94 -4.12 -22.14
C SER A 190 11.25 -3.36 -21.90
N LYS A 191 12.41 -3.94 -22.18
CA LYS A 191 13.67 -3.20 -22.19
C LYS A 191 13.47 -1.95 -23.05
N LYS A 192 13.47 -0.77 -22.42
CA LYS A 192 13.60 0.48 -23.18
C LYS A 192 15.00 0.37 -23.77
N SER A 193 15.10 0.06 -25.07
CA SER A 193 16.37 0.21 -25.80
C SER A 193 17.00 1.50 -25.32
N ASN A 194 18.26 1.46 -24.87
CA ASN A 194 19.07 2.60 -24.43
C ASN A 194 19.31 3.59 -25.60
N LYS A 195 18.24 4.08 -26.24
CA LYS A 195 18.25 5.24 -27.12
C LYS A 195 18.24 6.47 -26.20
N LYS A 196 19.39 6.67 -25.54
CA LYS A 196 19.84 7.97 -25.06
C LYS A 196 19.67 8.95 -26.24
N TYR A 197 18.93 10.03 -26.01
CA TYR A 197 18.85 11.22 -26.88
C TYR A 197 18.40 10.99 -28.35
N ILE A 198 17.09 10.83 -28.56
CA ILE A 198 16.44 11.50 -29.70
C ILE A 198 15.27 12.30 -29.12
N LYS A 199 15.54 13.57 -28.81
CA LYS A 199 14.51 14.58 -28.60
C LYS A 199 13.77 14.77 -29.93
N PHE A 200 12.45 14.93 -29.87
CA PHE A 200 11.55 15.29 -30.97
C PHE A 200 11.32 14.24 -32.08
N LEU A 201 10.63 13.16 -31.73
CA LEU A 201 9.58 12.61 -32.61
C LEU A 201 8.54 11.89 -31.74
N PRO A 202 7.23 12.11 -31.96
CA PRO A 202 6.20 11.39 -31.22
C PRO A 202 6.36 9.92 -31.56
N LYS A 203 6.80 9.10 -30.61
CA LYS A 203 6.69 7.65 -30.72
C LYS A 203 5.23 7.37 -31.03
N SER A 204 4.95 6.92 -32.26
CA SER A 204 3.64 6.45 -32.69
C SER A 204 3.17 5.46 -31.63
N LYS A 205 2.26 5.89 -30.76
CA LYS A 205 1.62 5.02 -29.77
C LYS A 205 0.95 3.95 -30.61
N THR A 206 1.42 2.72 -30.47
CA THR A 206 0.98 1.58 -31.26
C THR A 206 -0.53 1.43 -31.13
N LEU A 207 -1.24 1.88 -32.17
CA LEU A 207 -2.58 1.43 -32.47
C LEU A 207 -2.51 -0.10 -32.54
N ILE A 208 -3.48 -0.78 -31.93
CA ILE A 208 -3.60 -2.23 -32.09
C ILE A 208 -3.70 -2.50 -33.59
N LYS A 209 -2.77 -3.29 -34.15
CA LYS A 209 -2.76 -3.60 -35.58
C LYS A 209 -3.79 -4.69 -35.82
N SER A 210 -4.55 -4.63 -36.92
CA SER A 210 -5.66 -5.52 -37.28
C SER A 210 -5.33 -7.02 -37.49
N LYS A 211 -4.19 -7.52 -37.00
CA LYS A 211 -3.75 -8.92 -37.07
C LYS A 211 -3.39 -9.52 -35.69
N SER A 212 -3.82 -8.91 -34.59
CA SER A 212 -3.60 -9.43 -33.25
C SER A 212 -4.80 -10.25 -32.75
N PHE A 213 -4.51 -11.26 -31.93
CA PHE A 213 -5.49 -12.16 -31.31
C PHE A 213 -6.42 -11.40 -30.38
N PHE A 214 -7.68 -11.82 -30.34
CA PHE A 214 -8.71 -11.13 -29.56
C PHE A 214 -8.35 -11.05 -28.07
N VAL A 215 -7.91 -12.15 -27.47
CA VAL A 215 -7.52 -12.21 -26.05
C VAL A 215 -6.38 -11.24 -25.73
N ASN A 216 -5.38 -11.13 -26.62
CA ASN A 216 -4.26 -10.21 -26.44
C ASN A 216 -4.72 -8.76 -26.52
N ASP A 217 -5.60 -8.46 -27.47
CA ASP A 217 -6.17 -7.13 -27.65
C ASP A 217 -7.00 -6.72 -26.44
N MET A 218 -7.85 -7.62 -25.93
CA MET A 218 -8.63 -7.38 -24.72
C MET A 218 -7.73 -7.08 -23.53
N VAL A 219 -6.71 -7.91 -23.26
CA VAL A 219 -5.76 -7.66 -22.16
C VAL A 219 -5.04 -6.32 -22.33
N LEU A 220 -4.63 -5.96 -23.54
CA LEU A 220 -3.97 -4.67 -23.82
C LEU A 220 -4.89 -3.47 -23.60
N VAL A 221 -6.17 -3.61 -23.94
CA VAL A 221 -7.17 -2.57 -23.77
C VAL A 221 -7.51 -2.36 -22.29
N VAL A 222 -7.79 -3.44 -21.56
CA VAL A 222 -8.01 -3.43 -20.11
C VAL A 222 -6.81 -2.81 -19.38
N LYS A 223 -5.59 -3.30 -19.67
CA LYS A 223 -4.33 -2.74 -19.15
C LYS A 223 -4.17 -1.26 -19.48
N GLY A 224 -4.57 -0.84 -20.68
CA GLY A 224 -4.52 0.55 -21.13
C GLY A 224 -5.44 1.47 -20.35
N LEU A 225 -6.63 0.98 -20.00
CA LEU A 225 -7.64 1.70 -19.23
C LEU A 225 -7.20 1.87 -17.78
N ILE A 226 -6.78 0.77 -17.11
CA ILE A 226 -6.26 0.80 -15.74
C ILE A 226 -5.06 1.76 -15.61
N LYS A 227 -4.10 1.70 -16.56
CA LYS A 227 -2.97 2.65 -16.59
C LYS A 227 -3.40 4.11 -16.68
N THR A 228 -4.46 4.39 -17.44
CA THR A 228 -4.97 5.75 -17.61
C THR A 228 -5.59 6.25 -16.31
N HIS A 229 -6.38 5.40 -15.64
CA HIS A 229 -6.91 5.67 -14.30
C HIS A 229 -5.78 5.97 -13.30
N CYS A 230 -4.78 5.09 -13.18
CA CYS A 230 -3.63 5.28 -12.30
C CYS A 230 -2.87 6.58 -12.60
N THR A 231 -2.68 6.94 -13.88
CA THR A 231 -2.04 8.21 -14.24
C THR A 231 -2.88 9.42 -13.80
N SER A 232 -4.22 9.31 -13.85
CA SER A 232 -5.12 10.37 -13.34
C SER A 232 -4.98 10.54 -11.83
N VAL A 233 -4.97 9.42 -11.09
CA VAL A 233 -4.74 9.41 -9.64
C VAL A 233 -3.42 10.08 -9.28
N LEU A 234 -2.32 9.72 -9.96
CA LEU A 234 -1.01 10.34 -9.72
C LEU A 234 -1.07 11.86 -9.92
N VAL A 235 -1.71 12.34 -10.99
CA VAL A 235 -1.82 13.78 -11.26
C VAL A 235 -2.65 14.51 -10.20
N ASN A 236 -3.63 13.83 -9.58
CA ASN A 236 -4.38 14.41 -8.47
C ASN A 236 -3.54 14.45 -7.18
N LEU A 237 -2.82 13.38 -6.87
CA LEU A 237 -1.90 13.33 -5.72
C LEU A 237 -0.80 14.40 -5.82
N GLU A 238 -0.24 14.63 -7.01
CA GLU A 238 0.78 15.66 -7.26
C GLU A 238 0.32 17.10 -6.92
N LYS A 239 -0.99 17.36 -6.79
CA LYS A 239 -1.53 18.69 -6.44
C LYS A 239 -1.55 18.96 -4.93
N ILE A 240 -1.45 17.92 -4.11
CA ILE A 240 -1.61 18.03 -2.67
C ILE A 240 -0.25 18.34 -2.05
N SER A 241 -0.12 19.56 -1.51
CA SER A 241 1.13 20.03 -0.89
C SER A 241 1.26 19.63 0.58
N GLU A 242 0.14 19.60 1.31
CA GLU A 242 0.15 19.25 2.74
C GLU A 242 0.28 17.74 2.92
N ILE A 243 1.29 17.32 3.69
CA ILE A 243 1.67 15.92 3.80
C ILE A 243 0.58 15.03 4.41
N LYS A 244 -0.15 15.51 5.42
CA LYS A 244 -1.22 14.74 6.05
C LYS A 244 -2.39 14.52 5.10
N ASN A 245 -2.77 15.56 4.35
CA ASN A 245 -3.80 15.45 3.31
C ASN A 245 -3.34 14.55 2.17
N PHE A 246 -2.06 14.60 1.80
CA PHE A 246 -1.48 13.73 0.79
C PHE A 246 -1.56 12.26 1.20
N LEU A 247 -1.15 11.93 2.43
CA LEU A 247 -1.23 10.56 2.95
C LEU A 247 -2.67 10.08 3.02
N ASN A 248 -3.59 10.91 3.51
CA ASN A 248 -5.00 10.56 3.60
C ASN A 248 -5.62 10.32 2.23
N GLU A 249 -5.36 11.20 1.26
CA GLU A 249 -5.84 11.01 -0.11
C GLU A 249 -5.24 9.75 -0.74
N TYR A 250 -3.94 9.49 -0.55
CA TYR A 250 -3.33 8.25 -1.02
C TYR A 250 -4.04 7.02 -0.44
N CYS A 251 -4.36 7.05 0.86
CA CYS A 251 -5.09 5.97 1.52
C CYS A 251 -6.46 5.72 0.88
N ILE A 252 -7.25 6.79 0.71
CA ILE A 252 -8.58 6.71 0.09
C ILE A 252 -8.48 6.13 -1.33
N ARG A 253 -7.50 6.59 -2.13
CA ARG A 253 -7.33 6.14 -3.51
C ARG A 253 -6.88 4.69 -3.61
N TRP A 254 -5.98 4.25 -2.72
CA TRP A 254 -5.56 2.86 -2.68
C TRP A 254 -6.67 1.93 -2.17
N GLU A 255 -7.41 2.32 -1.13
CA GLU A 255 -8.57 1.55 -0.63
C GLU A 255 -9.60 1.36 -1.75
N ALA A 256 -9.98 2.43 -2.44
CA ALA A 256 -10.86 2.35 -3.60
C ALA A 256 -10.26 1.41 -4.68
N TYR A 257 -9.00 1.61 -5.05
CA TYR A 257 -8.36 0.76 -6.06
C TYR A 257 -8.30 -0.73 -5.66
N SER A 258 -8.07 -1.03 -4.37
CA SER A 258 -8.07 -2.39 -3.84
C SER A 258 -9.46 -3.05 -3.87
N ALA A 259 -10.52 -2.27 -3.67
CA ALA A 259 -11.88 -2.74 -3.87
C ALA A 259 -12.15 -3.03 -5.36
N SER A 260 -11.67 -2.16 -6.26
CA SER A 260 -11.77 -2.41 -7.70
C SER A 260 -11.00 -3.67 -8.14
N ILE A 261 -9.85 -3.96 -7.51
CA ILE A 261 -9.09 -5.19 -7.77
C ILE A 261 -9.97 -6.42 -7.56
N SER A 262 -10.62 -6.51 -6.39
CA SER A 262 -11.45 -7.68 -6.06
C SER A 262 -12.61 -7.84 -7.04
N SER A 263 -13.28 -6.74 -7.40
CA SER A 263 -14.45 -6.81 -8.27
C SER A 263 -14.08 -7.10 -9.72
N LEU A 264 -13.03 -6.46 -10.25
CA LEU A 264 -12.55 -6.71 -11.61
C LEU A 264 -11.94 -8.10 -11.77
N GLU A 265 -11.31 -8.66 -10.73
CA GLU A 265 -10.86 -10.04 -10.74
C GLU A 265 -12.04 -10.99 -10.98
N THR A 266 -13.17 -10.78 -10.32
CA THR A 266 -14.39 -11.57 -10.55
C THR A 266 -14.94 -11.39 -11.97
N ILE A 267 -15.13 -10.15 -12.41
CA ILE A 267 -15.74 -9.84 -13.73
C ILE A 267 -14.90 -10.41 -14.88
N LEU A 268 -13.57 -10.38 -14.76
CA LEU A 268 -12.65 -10.75 -15.83
C LEU A 268 -11.98 -12.13 -15.60
N SER A 269 -12.41 -12.88 -14.59
CA SER A 269 -11.90 -14.23 -14.30
C SER A 269 -11.97 -15.18 -15.51
N PRO A 270 -13.07 -15.22 -16.31
CA PRO A 270 -13.12 -16.05 -17.51
C PRO A 270 -12.04 -15.69 -18.54
N LEU A 271 -11.76 -14.40 -18.75
CA LEU A 271 -10.68 -13.94 -19.62
C LEU A 271 -9.31 -14.41 -19.10
N CYS A 272 -9.09 -14.36 -17.79
CA CYS A 272 -7.88 -14.89 -17.15
C CYS A 272 -7.75 -16.41 -17.36
N SER A 273 -8.83 -17.17 -17.16
CA SER A 273 -8.87 -18.62 -17.40
C SER A 273 -8.53 -18.98 -18.84
N ILE A 274 -9.13 -18.31 -19.82
CA ILE A 274 -8.83 -18.48 -21.25
C ILE A 274 -7.36 -18.18 -21.52
N PHE A 275 -6.84 -17.05 -21.01
CA PHE A 275 -5.43 -16.68 -21.20
C PHE A 275 -4.48 -17.72 -20.61
N ASN A 276 -4.75 -18.21 -19.40
CA ASN A 276 -3.92 -19.21 -18.73
C ASN A 276 -3.94 -20.53 -19.47
N THR A 277 -5.12 -20.99 -19.90
CA THR A 277 -5.28 -22.20 -20.72
C THR A 277 -4.45 -22.12 -21.99
N ILE A 278 -4.56 -20.99 -22.72
CA ILE A 278 -3.76 -20.76 -23.93
C ILE A 278 -2.27 -20.82 -23.58
N TYR A 279 -1.82 -20.13 -22.53
CA TYR A 279 -0.42 -20.14 -22.11
C TYR A 279 0.08 -21.56 -21.82
N ASP A 280 -0.67 -22.33 -21.04
CA ASP A 280 -0.27 -23.67 -20.58
C ASP A 280 -0.17 -24.65 -21.76
N CYS A 281 -0.97 -24.46 -22.83
CA CYS A 281 -0.81 -25.21 -24.08
C CYS A 281 0.54 -24.95 -24.80
N TYR A 282 1.15 -23.77 -24.66
CA TYR A 282 2.43 -23.43 -25.32
C TYR A 282 3.66 -23.63 -24.45
N PHE A 283 3.50 -23.63 -23.13
CA PHE A 283 4.57 -23.68 -22.15
C PHE A 283 4.35 -24.87 -21.19
N PRO A 284 4.65 -26.11 -21.63
CA PRO A 284 4.52 -27.28 -20.77
C PRO A 284 5.37 -27.13 -19.52
N HIS A 285 4.75 -27.37 -18.36
CA HIS A 285 5.22 -26.97 -17.02
C HIS A 285 6.56 -27.59 -16.60
N LYS A 286 7.69 -26.94 -16.94
CA LYS A 286 9.00 -27.25 -16.33
C LYS A 286 9.23 -26.58 -14.98
N PHE A 287 8.58 -25.43 -14.76
CA PHE A 287 8.58 -24.70 -13.50
C PHE A 287 7.14 -24.38 -13.12
N ARG A 288 6.85 -24.28 -11.82
CA ARG A 288 5.60 -23.65 -11.37
C ARG A 288 5.61 -22.19 -11.81
N THR A 289 4.57 -21.76 -12.52
CA THR A 289 4.46 -20.37 -13.00
C THR A 289 3.19 -19.74 -12.44
N PRO A 290 3.23 -18.49 -11.95
CA PRO A 290 2.04 -17.86 -11.41
C PRO A 290 1.02 -17.66 -12.53
N ALA A 291 -0.26 -17.90 -12.21
CA ALA A 291 -1.36 -17.65 -13.14
C ALA A 291 -1.45 -16.15 -13.48
N PHE A 292 -1.81 -15.83 -14.72
CA PHE A 292 -2.22 -14.48 -15.06
C PHE A 292 -3.57 -14.17 -14.40
N THR A 293 -3.61 -13.08 -13.64
CA THR A 293 -4.82 -12.56 -12.98
C THR A 293 -4.92 -11.04 -13.19
N ILE A 294 -6.13 -10.49 -13.11
CA ILE A 294 -6.35 -9.04 -13.14
C ILE A 294 -5.80 -8.39 -11.88
N CYS A 295 -5.92 -9.05 -10.74
CA CYS A 295 -5.33 -8.65 -9.47
C CYS A 295 -3.83 -8.36 -9.61
N ARG A 296 -3.04 -9.33 -10.09
CA ARG A 296 -1.60 -9.14 -10.32
C ARG A 296 -1.34 -8.01 -11.32
N LEU A 297 -2.08 -7.96 -12.42
CA LEU A 297 -1.95 -6.91 -13.43
C LEU A 297 -2.17 -5.51 -12.83
N MET A 298 -3.21 -5.33 -12.02
CA MET A 298 -3.57 -4.05 -11.41
C MET A 298 -2.55 -3.60 -10.38
N ILE A 299 -2.10 -4.48 -9.49
CA ILE A 299 -1.09 -4.16 -8.47
C ILE A 299 0.22 -3.70 -9.11
N ILE A 300 0.65 -4.40 -10.17
CA ILE A 300 1.83 -4.02 -10.96
C ILE A 300 1.67 -2.65 -11.61
N ILE A 301 0.49 -2.37 -12.16
CA ILE A 301 0.20 -1.08 -12.77
C ILE A 301 0.23 0.02 -11.72
N TRP A 302 -0.39 -0.19 -10.56
CA TRP A 302 -0.35 0.78 -9.45
C TRP A 302 1.08 1.04 -9.00
N LYS A 303 1.85 -0.02 -8.75
CA LYS A 303 3.25 0.06 -8.36
C LYS A 303 4.07 0.87 -9.36
N ARG A 304 3.93 0.58 -10.66
CA ARG A 304 4.71 1.20 -11.74
C ARG A 304 4.27 2.61 -12.12
N GLU A 305 2.97 2.91 -12.06
CA GLU A 305 2.41 4.18 -12.55
C GLU A 305 2.07 5.18 -11.43
N VAL A 306 1.92 4.73 -10.18
CA VAL A 306 1.61 5.60 -9.02
C VAL A 306 2.71 5.48 -7.97
N PHE A 307 2.80 4.34 -7.29
CA PHE A 307 3.60 4.20 -6.07
C PHE A 307 5.08 4.54 -6.28
N ASN A 308 5.71 4.03 -7.35
CA ASN A 308 7.12 4.33 -7.65
C ASN A 308 7.44 5.82 -7.85
N TYR A 309 6.44 6.66 -8.11
CA TYR A 309 6.61 8.12 -8.24
C TYR A 309 6.41 8.87 -6.91
N VAL A 310 5.73 8.26 -5.94
CA VAL A 310 5.33 8.92 -4.70
C VAL A 310 5.85 8.26 -3.43
N TYR A 311 6.47 7.08 -3.50
CA TYR A 311 6.88 6.32 -2.31
C TYR A 311 7.82 7.12 -1.40
N ASP A 312 8.74 7.92 -1.96
CA ASP A 312 9.63 8.77 -1.18
C ASP A 312 8.86 9.83 -0.39
N ILE A 313 7.81 10.41 -0.99
CA ILE A 313 6.91 11.38 -0.34
C ILE A 313 6.15 10.69 0.79
N ILE A 314 5.60 9.50 0.54
CA ILE A 314 4.85 8.72 1.53
C ILE A 314 5.75 8.37 2.72
N ILE A 315 6.92 7.78 2.48
CA ILE A 315 7.85 7.35 3.53
C ILE A 315 8.34 8.55 4.35
N ASN A 316 8.74 9.65 3.70
CA ASN A 316 9.14 10.85 4.42
C ASN A 316 7.96 11.45 5.19
N GLY A 317 6.75 11.38 4.63
CA GLY A 317 5.54 11.85 5.29
C GLY A 317 5.22 11.10 6.57
N ILE A 318 5.37 9.77 6.56
CA ILE A 318 5.23 8.96 7.78
C ILE A 318 6.20 9.44 8.86
N VAL A 319 7.47 9.65 8.51
CA VAL A 319 8.49 10.13 9.46
C VAL A 319 8.15 11.52 10.01
N ILE A 320 7.71 12.45 9.16
CA ILE A 320 7.32 13.81 9.56
C ILE A 320 6.12 13.77 10.53
N VAL A 321 5.10 12.97 10.22
CA VAL A 321 3.91 12.86 11.09
C VAL A 321 4.31 12.23 12.43
N ILE A 322 5.18 11.20 12.45
CA ILE A 322 5.69 10.60 13.69
C ILE A 322 6.46 11.62 14.54
N GLN A 323 7.34 12.42 13.93
CA GLN A 323 8.08 13.46 14.64
C GLN A 323 7.12 14.49 15.27
N LYS A 324 6.11 14.94 14.52
CA LYS A 324 5.09 15.87 15.04
C LYS A 324 4.29 15.27 16.20
N LEU A 325 4.00 13.97 16.15
CA LEU A 325 3.33 13.27 17.25
C LEU A 325 4.22 13.22 18.50
N ARG A 326 5.52 12.94 18.34
CA ARG A 326 6.50 12.96 19.43
C ARG A 326 6.63 14.34 20.08
N GLU A 327 6.72 15.39 19.28
CA GLU A 327 6.72 16.78 19.80
C GLU A 327 5.46 17.10 20.61
N ASN A 328 4.30 16.55 20.21
CA ASN A 328 3.05 16.72 20.94
C ASN A 328 3.02 15.90 22.25
N LEU A 329 3.69 14.75 22.29
CA LEU A 329 3.83 13.94 23.52
C LEU A 329 4.67 14.68 24.57
N GLU A 330 5.72 15.38 24.15
CA GLU A 330 6.58 16.15 25.05
C GLU A 330 5.86 17.36 25.66
N LYS A 331 5.03 18.05 24.88
CA LYS A 331 4.32 19.26 25.30
C LYS A 331 3.17 18.99 26.27
N ASN A 332 2.60 17.78 26.28
CA ASN A 332 1.39 17.46 27.03
C ASN A 332 1.70 16.54 28.22
N ASN A 333 1.56 17.07 29.45
CA ASN A 333 1.78 16.31 30.69
C ASN A 333 0.85 15.09 30.84
N SER A 334 -0.32 15.12 30.20
CA SER A 334 -1.27 14.01 30.07
C SER A 334 -1.48 13.69 28.60
N VAL A 335 -0.97 12.54 28.14
CA VAL A 335 -1.22 12.06 26.78
C VAL A 335 -2.64 11.53 26.71
N ASN A 336 -3.55 12.26 26.06
CA ASN A 336 -4.83 11.69 25.67
C ASN A 336 -4.64 10.91 24.36
N MET A 337 -4.56 9.58 24.47
CA MET A 337 -4.38 8.69 23.33
C MET A 337 -5.52 8.83 22.31
N ASP A 338 -6.73 9.21 22.74
CA ASP A 338 -7.89 9.39 21.86
C ASP A 338 -7.66 10.52 20.84
N LEU A 339 -6.90 11.56 21.22
CA LEU A 339 -6.54 12.66 20.31
C LEU A 339 -5.54 12.23 19.23
N LEU A 340 -4.77 11.17 19.47
CA LEU A 340 -3.76 10.66 18.56
C LEU A 340 -4.31 9.53 17.66
N GLU A 341 -5.49 9.01 17.97
CA GLU A 341 -6.04 7.81 17.33
C GLU A 341 -6.23 7.98 15.81
N ASN A 342 -6.66 9.16 15.36
CA ASN A 342 -6.80 9.46 13.94
C ASN A 342 -5.46 9.44 13.19
N ASP A 343 -4.39 9.93 13.82
CA ASP A 343 -3.06 9.93 13.24
C ASP A 343 -2.44 8.52 13.26
N ILE A 344 -2.68 7.75 14.33
CA ILE A 344 -2.28 6.34 14.41
C ILE A 344 -2.97 5.53 13.31
N LEU A 345 -4.28 5.72 13.12
CA LEU A 345 -5.05 5.03 12.09
C LEU A 345 -4.54 5.38 10.69
N LEU A 346 -4.31 6.67 10.41
CA LEU A 346 -3.76 7.11 9.13
C LEU A 346 -2.39 6.49 8.85
N LEU A 347 -1.49 6.51 9.84
CA LEU A 347 -0.16 5.94 9.70
C LEU A 347 -0.20 4.42 9.54
N SER A 348 -1.00 3.73 10.34
CA SER A 348 -1.18 2.28 10.26
C SER A 348 -1.67 1.87 8.86
N LYS A 349 -2.70 2.53 8.33
CA LYS A 349 -3.18 2.33 6.95
C LYS A 349 -2.10 2.61 5.91
N THR A 350 -1.38 3.71 6.05
CA THR A 350 -0.31 4.07 5.10
C THR A 350 0.81 3.04 5.10
N VAL A 351 1.23 2.58 6.28
CA VAL A 351 2.26 1.54 6.45
C VAL A 351 1.80 0.23 5.84
N GLN A 352 0.54 -0.14 6.06
CA GLN A 352 -0.07 -1.32 5.47
C GLN A 352 0.09 -1.35 3.94
N PHE A 353 -0.13 -0.21 3.28
CA PHE A 353 0.01 -0.12 1.82
C PHE A 353 1.47 -0.22 1.35
N ILE A 354 2.41 0.25 2.17
CA ILE A 354 3.84 0.02 1.89
C ILE A 354 4.15 -1.47 1.98
N VAL A 355 3.60 -2.19 2.96
CA VAL A 355 3.76 -3.66 3.06
C VAL A 355 3.18 -4.33 1.82
N ASP A 356 1.98 -3.95 1.37
CA ASP A 356 1.35 -4.44 0.14
C ASP A 356 2.20 -4.17 -1.12
N MET A 357 3.02 -3.11 -1.13
CA MET A 357 3.92 -2.81 -2.26
C MET A 357 5.29 -3.45 -2.14
N SER A 358 5.64 -3.93 -0.93
CA SER A 358 6.94 -4.51 -0.58
C SER A 358 6.98 -6.03 -0.73
N GLY A 359 5.84 -6.71 -0.91
CA GLY A 359 5.88 -8.11 -1.29
C GLY A 359 6.37 -8.29 -2.73
N ASN A 360 7.11 -9.37 -2.98
CA ASN A 360 7.31 -9.89 -4.32
C ASN A 360 6.01 -10.58 -4.73
N GLU A 361 5.53 -10.32 -5.95
CA GLU A 361 4.30 -10.92 -6.53
C GLU A 361 4.27 -12.45 -6.46
N LEU A 362 5.43 -13.07 -6.24
CA LEU A 362 5.67 -14.50 -6.18
C LEU A 362 5.80 -15.05 -4.75
N THR A 363 5.93 -14.17 -3.74
CA THR A 363 6.14 -14.54 -2.34
C THR A 363 5.02 -14.10 -1.39
N PHE A 364 3.97 -13.43 -1.89
CA PHE A 364 2.82 -12.98 -1.07
C PHE A 364 2.09 -14.08 -0.29
N GLN A 365 2.24 -15.34 -0.70
CA GLN A 365 1.58 -16.47 -0.04
C GLN A 365 2.29 -16.91 1.25
N TYR A 366 3.48 -16.39 1.52
CA TYR A 366 4.33 -16.83 2.64
C TYR A 366 4.37 -15.82 3.80
N ILE A 367 3.41 -14.89 3.87
CA ILE A 367 3.46 -13.79 4.84
C ILE A 367 3.00 -14.27 6.22
N ASP A 368 3.95 -14.84 6.96
CA ASP A 368 4.02 -14.57 8.39
C ASP A 368 4.69 -13.20 8.59
N HIS A 369 3.96 -12.23 9.13
CA HIS A 369 4.47 -10.88 9.37
C HIS A 369 5.65 -10.83 10.35
N THR A 370 5.93 -11.91 11.10
CA THR A 370 7.11 -12.03 11.96
C THR A 370 8.39 -12.29 11.15
N LYS A 371 8.29 -12.99 10.02
CA LYS A 371 9.42 -13.37 9.14
C LYS A 371 9.39 -12.65 7.77
N PHE A 372 8.53 -11.65 7.59
CA PHE A 372 8.42 -10.87 6.36
C PHE A 372 9.82 -10.39 5.91
N PRO A 373 10.35 -10.89 4.78
CA PRO A 373 11.57 -10.34 4.20
C PRO A 373 11.18 -8.96 3.71
N ALA A 374 11.54 -7.93 4.47
CA ALA A 374 11.28 -6.55 4.09
C ALA A 374 11.99 -6.26 2.77
N GLU A 375 11.31 -6.41 1.64
CA GLU A 375 11.90 -6.07 0.35
C GLU A 375 11.71 -4.58 0.08
N ILE A 376 12.81 -3.96 -0.33
CA ILE A 376 12.96 -2.59 -0.86
C ILE A 376 12.19 -1.51 -0.07
N PHE A 377 10.89 -1.34 -0.27
CA PHE A 377 10.16 -0.17 0.24
C PHE A 377 9.92 -0.21 1.75
N TYR A 378 9.47 -1.34 2.30
CA TYR A 378 9.28 -1.44 3.76
C TYR A 378 10.62 -1.37 4.49
N LEU A 379 11.68 -1.94 3.91
CA LEU A 379 13.03 -1.83 4.49
C LEU A 379 13.52 -0.38 4.52
N ILE A 380 13.26 0.40 3.46
CA ILE A 380 13.60 1.83 3.44
C ILE A 380 12.81 2.59 4.51
N LEU A 381 11.51 2.29 4.67
CA LEU A 381 10.68 2.87 5.72
C LEU A 381 11.21 2.51 7.11
N GLU A 382 11.44 1.21 7.36
CA GLU A 382 11.96 0.68 8.63
C GLU A 382 13.25 1.41 9.01
N GLN A 383 14.25 1.46 8.12
CA GLN A 383 15.52 2.15 8.38
C GLN A 383 15.35 3.64 8.70
N LYS A 384 14.42 4.34 8.03
CA LYS A 384 14.17 5.76 8.32
C LYS A 384 13.49 5.97 9.67
N VAL A 385 12.54 5.10 10.03
CA VAL A 385 11.86 5.14 11.33
C VAL A 385 12.83 4.76 12.45
N GLU A 386 13.69 3.77 12.24
CA GLU A 386 14.76 3.41 13.18
C GLU A 386 15.67 4.60 13.46
N ARG A 387 16.23 5.25 12.41
CA ARG A 387 17.09 6.43 12.58
C ARG A 387 16.38 7.58 13.28
N ALA A 388 15.14 7.87 12.90
CA ALA A 388 14.34 8.92 13.54
C ALA A 388 14.05 8.61 15.02
N THR A 389 13.86 7.33 15.36
CA THR A 389 13.64 6.87 16.75
C THR A 389 14.91 6.92 17.56
N GLN A 390 16.04 6.50 17.00
CA GLN A 390 17.34 6.61 17.65
C GLN A 390 17.66 8.07 17.98
N GLN A 391 17.48 8.98 17.01
CA GLN A 391 17.69 10.42 17.23
C GLN A 391 16.78 10.96 18.34
N TYR A 392 15.49 10.61 18.30
CA TYR A 392 14.53 11.00 19.31
C TYR A 392 14.93 10.51 20.72
N TYR A 393 15.35 9.25 20.84
CA TYR A 393 15.78 8.65 22.11
C TYR A 393 17.04 9.29 22.66
N LEU A 394 18.00 9.65 21.79
CA LEU A 394 19.17 10.43 22.20
C LEU A 394 18.78 11.80 22.75
N GLU A 395 17.84 12.50 22.10
CA GLU A 395 17.38 13.82 22.55
C GLU A 395 16.69 13.75 23.92
N ILE A 396 15.70 12.87 24.08
CA ILE A 396 14.96 12.75 25.35
C ILE A 396 15.77 12.11 26.47
N SER A 397 16.87 11.40 26.17
CA SER A 397 17.77 10.83 27.19
C SER A 397 18.47 11.90 28.05
N THR A 398 18.48 13.15 27.57
CA THR A 398 19.00 14.31 28.31
C THR A 398 18.02 14.84 29.36
N LEU A 399 16.75 14.44 29.30
CA LEU A 399 15.70 14.82 30.25
C LEU A 399 15.81 14.01 31.57
N PRO A 400 15.15 14.44 32.65
CA PRO A 400 15.10 13.66 33.89
C PRO A 400 14.62 12.22 33.65
N LEU A 401 15.26 11.25 34.33
CA LEU A 401 15.05 9.81 34.10
C LEU A 401 13.56 9.41 34.10
N LEU A 402 12.76 9.96 35.02
CA LEU A 402 11.32 9.69 35.09
C LEU A 402 10.56 10.13 33.84
N VAL A 403 10.93 11.28 33.25
CA VAL A 403 10.30 11.82 32.04
C VAL A 403 10.71 11.00 30.83
N CYS A 404 12.00 10.70 30.69
CA CYS A 404 12.55 9.86 29.63
C CYS A 404 11.84 8.49 29.58
N LYS A 405 11.74 7.79 30.73
CA LYS A 405 11.03 6.51 30.88
C LYS A 405 9.60 6.58 30.37
N LYS A 406 8.88 7.63 30.76
CA LYS A 406 7.47 7.83 30.38
C LYS A 406 7.33 8.02 28.87
N LEU A 407 8.13 8.92 28.27
CA LEU A 407 8.08 9.22 26.83
C LEU A 407 8.47 8.01 25.97
N MET A 408 9.55 7.32 26.32
CA MET A 408 10.00 6.10 25.64
C MET A 408 8.95 4.98 25.66
N LYS A 409 8.25 4.81 26.79
CA LYS A 409 7.17 3.82 26.90
C LYS A 409 5.98 4.16 26.00
N TYR A 410 5.61 5.44 25.91
CA TYR A 410 4.55 5.86 24.99
C TYR A 410 4.95 5.68 23.53
N ASP A 411 6.18 6.04 23.17
CA ASP A 411 6.67 5.90 21.80
C ASP A 411 6.70 4.43 21.35
N GLU A 412 7.14 3.49 22.20
CA GLU A 412 7.06 2.06 21.87
C GLU A 412 5.61 1.58 21.70
N SER A 413 4.72 1.98 22.61
CA SER A 413 3.29 1.63 22.50
C SER A 413 2.67 2.21 21.24
N PHE A 414 3.14 3.36 20.78
CA PHE A 414 2.70 4.02 19.56
C PHE A 414 3.21 3.29 18.31
N VAL A 415 4.52 3.04 18.24
CA VAL A 415 5.17 2.32 17.14
C VAL A 415 4.57 0.93 16.94
N SER A 416 4.34 0.19 18.02
CA SER A 416 3.77 -1.16 17.97
C SER A 416 2.35 -1.26 17.43
N ARG A 417 1.63 -0.13 17.35
CA ARG A 417 0.29 -0.06 16.73
C ARG A 417 0.33 0.26 15.23
N ILE A 418 1.47 0.74 14.72
CA ILE A 418 1.61 1.26 13.36
C ILE A 418 2.45 0.33 12.48
N PHE A 419 3.50 -0.26 13.04
CA PHE A 419 4.51 -0.99 12.28
C PHE A 419 4.47 -2.50 12.53
N LEU A 420 5.05 -3.26 11.59
CA LEU A 420 5.23 -4.70 11.72
C LEU A 420 5.96 -5.05 13.03
N GLN A 421 5.75 -6.28 13.51
CA GLN A 421 6.33 -6.75 14.76
C GLN A 421 7.85 -6.69 14.78
N ARG A 422 8.51 -6.96 13.64
CA ARG A 422 9.96 -6.81 13.46
C ARG A 422 10.46 -5.40 13.80
N THR A 423 9.85 -4.37 13.22
CA THR A 423 10.18 -2.95 13.47
C THR A 423 9.94 -2.61 14.95
N SER A 424 8.83 -3.08 15.49
CA SER A 424 8.47 -2.89 16.90
C SER A 424 9.49 -3.51 17.85
N TYR A 425 9.99 -4.70 17.53
CA TYR A 425 11.02 -5.39 18.30
C TYR A 425 12.36 -4.64 18.28
N LYS A 426 12.78 -4.15 17.11
CA LYS A 426 13.99 -3.34 17.00
C LYS A 426 13.90 -2.05 17.80
N ILE A 427 12.75 -1.38 17.78
CA ILE A 427 12.52 -0.17 18.55
C ILE A 427 12.47 -0.46 20.06
N LYS A 428 11.85 -1.58 20.46
CA LYS A 428 11.90 -2.07 21.84
C LYS A 428 13.34 -2.33 22.31
N LYS A 429 14.16 -2.97 21.48
CA LYS A 429 15.60 -3.16 21.77
C LYS A 429 16.31 -1.82 21.95
N MET A 430 16.15 -0.88 21.01
CA MET A 430 16.73 0.46 21.11
C MET A 430 16.29 1.18 22.39
N ARG A 431 15.01 1.08 22.76
CA ARG A 431 14.46 1.64 23.99
C ARG A 431 15.20 1.09 25.22
N LEU A 432 15.31 -0.22 25.33
CA LEU A 432 15.97 -0.87 26.47
C LEU A 432 17.45 -0.48 26.56
N GLU A 433 18.16 -0.44 25.43
CA GLU A 433 19.56 0.00 25.36
C GLU A 433 19.75 1.44 25.81
N THR A 434 18.95 2.39 25.29
CA THR A 434 19.04 3.80 25.69
C THR A 434 18.63 3.98 27.15
N LEU A 435 17.60 3.27 27.61
CA LEU A 435 17.14 3.37 28.98
C LEU A 435 18.21 2.89 29.97
N LEU A 436 18.89 1.77 29.70
CA LEU A 436 20.04 1.33 30.51
C LEU A 436 21.14 2.39 30.59
N GLN A 437 21.44 3.07 29.49
CA GLN A 437 22.42 4.15 29.46
C GLN A 437 21.98 5.37 30.28
N SER A 438 20.69 5.73 30.23
CA SER A 438 20.12 6.79 31.08
C SER A 438 20.17 6.44 32.56
N TYR A 439 19.84 5.20 32.92
CA TYR A 439 19.98 4.70 34.29
C TYR A 439 21.43 4.76 34.78
N GLN A 440 22.36 4.24 33.97
CA GLN A 440 23.79 4.28 34.24
C GLN A 440 24.24 5.71 34.53
N SER A 441 23.98 6.63 33.59
CA SER A 441 24.38 8.03 33.72
C SER A 441 23.81 8.69 34.97
N HIS A 442 22.52 8.48 35.26
CA HIS A 442 21.85 9.04 36.42
C HIS A 442 22.43 8.52 37.74
N TYR A 443 22.49 7.20 37.92
CA TYR A 443 22.94 6.59 39.15
C TYR A 443 24.45 6.72 39.37
N PHE A 444 25.25 6.83 38.30
CA PHE A 444 26.66 7.18 38.45
C PHE A 444 26.88 8.61 38.92
N SER A 445 26.10 9.59 38.45
CA SER A 445 26.19 10.96 38.97
C SER A 445 25.87 10.96 40.47
N LEU A 446 24.77 10.33 40.86
CA LEU A 446 24.38 10.18 42.26
C LEU A 446 25.44 9.44 43.08
N TYR A 447 26.06 8.39 42.54
CA TYR A 447 27.12 7.63 43.22
C TYR A 447 28.41 8.45 43.42
N LYS A 448 28.74 9.31 42.45
CA LYS A 448 29.89 10.21 42.54
C LYS A 448 29.66 11.31 43.58
N GLU A 449 28.44 11.84 43.63
CA GLU A 449 28.01 12.85 44.60
C GLU A 449 27.78 12.26 46.01
N TYR A 450 27.53 10.95 46.10
CA TYR A 450 27.32 10.26 47.37
C TYR A 450 28.60 10.29 48.23
N GLY A 451 28.55 11.14 49.26
CA GLY A 451 29.58 11.24 50.27
C GLY A 451 29.75 9.94 51.05
N SER A 452 30.99 9.65 51.45
CA SER A 452 31.38 8.47 52.21
C SER A 452 30.82 8.49 53.64
N PHE A 453 29.57 8.07 53.81
CA PHE A 453 29.03 7.63 55.10
C PHE A 453 29.27 6.13 55.24
N PHE A 454 30.18 5.75 56.13
CA PHE A 454 30.54 4.35 56.36
C PHE A 454 29.81 3.80 57.58
N ASN A 455 28.76 3.00 57.36
CA ASN A 455 28.34 2.00 58.33
C ASN A 455 29.05 0.68 57.96
N ASP A 456 30.07 0.32 58.74
CA ASP A 456 30.88 -0.88 58.48
C ASP A 456 30.13 -2.20 58.75
N GLU A 457 28.97 -2.16 59.42
CA GLU A 457 28.23 -3.34 59.88
C GLU A 457 27.02 -3.74 59.02
N LEU A 458 26.80 -3.12 57.86
CA LEU A 458 25.64 -3.51 57.02
C LEU A 458 25.77 -4.98 56.57
N PRO A 459 24.69 -5.77 56.49
CA PRO A 459 24.71 -7.11 55.89
C PRO A 459 24.81 -7.03 54.37
N THR A 460 25.42 -8.03 53.71
CA THR A 460 25.61 -8.03 52.26
C THR A 460 24.27 -8.06 51.53
N ASP A 461 24.02 -7.02 50.74
CA ASP A 461 22.76 -6.84 50.02
C ASP A 461 22.70 -7.75 48.78
N PRO A 462 21.59 -8.48 48.53
CA PRO A 462 21.40 -9.27 47.31
C PRO A 462 21.59 -8.45 46.02
N PHE A 463 21.23 -7.16 46.03
CA PHE A 463 21.39 -6.29 44.85
C PHE A 463 22.84 -6.07 44.44
N MET A 464 23.83 -6.31 45.32
CA MET A 464 25.25 -6.21 44.96
C MET A 464 25.64 -7.16 43.81
N TYR A 465 25.00 -8.32 43.72
CA TYR A 465 25.33 -9.34 42.72
C TYR A 465 24.48 -9.23 41.44
N THR A 466 23.54 -8.29 41.42
CA THR A 466 22.66 -8.03 40.27
C THR A 466 23.38 -7.19 39.20
N PRO A 467 22.85 -7.13 37.96
CA PRO A 467 23.37 -6.23 36.93
C PRO A 467 23.60 -4.79 37.40
N PHE A 468 22.68 -4.23 38.20
CA PHE A 468 22.82 -2.89 38.79
C PHE A 468 24.04 -2.78 39.72
N GLY A 469 24.25 -3.77 40.59
CA GLY A 469 25.43 -3.81 41.46
C GLY A 469 26.72 -3.90 40.63
N LYS A 470 26.77 -4.82 39.66
CA LYS A 470 27.92 -4.98 38.75
C LYS A 470 28.22 -3.71 37.94
N MET A 471 27.20 -3.00 37.49
CA MET A 471 27.32 -1.72 36.81
C MET A 471 28.12 -0.70 37.66
N LEU A 472 27.82 -0.61 38.97
CA LEU A 472 28.56 0.24 39.91
C LEU A 472 30.02 -0.22 40.08
N PHE A 473 30.25 -1.52 40.25
CA PHE A 473 31.60 -2.09 40.38
C PHE A 473 32.48 -1.84 39.14
N ASN A 474 31.91 -1.99 37.95
CA ASN A 474 32.66 -1.78 36.69
C ASN A 474 33.17 -0.34 36.53
N ASN A 475 32.59 0.62 37.26
CA ASN A 475 32.99 2.04 37.20
C ASN A 475 33.82 2.50 38.41
N ASP A 476 33.95 1.68 39.45
CA ASP A 476 34.79 1.94 40.61
C ASP A 476 35.50 0.65 41.05
N THR A 477 36.70 0.45 40.52
CA THR A 477 37.55 -0.73 40.82
C THR A 477 38.40 -0.55 42.07
N SER A 478 38.19 0.50 42.86
CA SER A 478 38.96 0.75 44.07
C SER A 478 38.73 -0.34 45.13
N LEU A 479 39.73 -0.62 45.97
CA LEU A 479 39.61 -1.58 47.08
C LEU A 479 38.51 -1.21 48.10
N THR A 480 38.07 0.04 48.14
CA THR A 480 36.98 0.54 49.01
C THR A 480 35.60 0.53 48.33
N SER A 481 35.53 0.21 47.04
CA SER A 481 34.30 0.30 46.23
C SER A 481 33.19 -0.61 46.74
N THR A 482 33.53 -1.81 47.22
CA THR A 482 32.55 -2.78 47.75
C THR A 482 31.74 -2.20 48.92
N LYS A 483 32.41 -1.53 49.87
CA LYS A 483 31.74 -0.89 51.02
C LYS A 483 30.90 0.31 50.58
N LYS A 484 31.47 1.14 49.69
CA LYS A 484 30.78 2.35 49.19
C LYS A 484 29.54 2.00 48.37
N ILE A 485 29.62 0.99 47.50
CA ILE A 485 28.49 0.50 46.68
C ILE A 485 27.37 -0.04 47.57
N LYS A 486 27.73 -0.83 48.58
CA LYS A 486 26.76 -1.36 49.55
C LYS A 486 25.99 -0.26 50.27
N ASN A 487 26.69 0.75 50.79
CA ASN A 487 26.04 1.88 51.47
C ASN A 487 25.22 2.73 50.52
N PHE A 488 25.65 2.87 49.27
CA PHE A 488 24.90 3.57 48.24
C PHE A 488 23.61 2.84 47.85
N ILE A 489 23.63 1.51 47.70
CA ILE A 489 22.42 0.72 47.45
C ILE A 489 21.41 0.91 48.59
N GLU A 490 21.88 0.89 49.83
CA GLU A 490 21.01 1.13 50.99
C GLU A 490 20.47 2.57 50.99
N TYR A 491 21.29 3.56 50.63
CA TYR A 491 20.85 4.94 50.45
C TYR A 491 19.72 5.06 49.41
N ILE A 492 19.85 4.39 48.25
CA ILE A 492 18.80 4.37 47.21
C ILE A 492 17.50 3.77 47.77
N LYS A 493 17.58 2.68 48.54
CA LYS A 493 16.42 2.07 49.18
C LYS A 493 15.73 3.01 50.15
N VAL A 494 16.50 3.66 51.03
CA VAL A 494 15.97 4.65 51.99
C VAL A 494 15.31 5.84 51.29
N LYS A 495 15.80 6.21 50.10
CA LYS A 495 15.20 7.26 49.27
C LYS A 495 13.98 6.79 48.44
N ASN A 496 13.44 5.60 48.69
CA ASN A 496 12.31 5.01 47.96
C ASN A 496 12.57 4.79 46.45
N HIS A 497 13.84 4.63 46.06
CA HIS A 497 14.23 4.31 44.68
C HIS A 497 14.55 2.82 44.48
N ALA A 498 14.15 1.94 45.41
CA ALA A 498 14.39 0.50 45.28
C ALA A 498 13.79 -0.10 44.00
N ASN A 499 12.64 0.43 43.56
CA ASN A 499 11.97 0.00 42.32
C ASN A 499 12.83 0.26 41.07
N ASP A 500 13.66 1.30 41.08
CA ASP A 500 14.54 1.62 39.96
C ASP A 500 15.67 0.60 39.81
N ILE A 501 16.18 0.03 40.92
CA ILE A 501 17.15 -1.07 40.90
C ILE A 501 16.52 -2.33 40.28
N VAL A 502 15.30 -2.66 40.70
CA VAL A 502 14.56 -3.81 40.17
C VAL A 502 14.29 -3.64 38.68
N GLU A 503 13.85 -2.45 38.27
CA GLU A 503 13.58 -2.15 36.87
C GLU A 503 14.85 -2.21 36.01
N TYR A 504 15.98 -1.67 36.49
CA TYR A 504 17.27 -1.80 35.79
C TYR A 504 17.63 -3.26 35.51
N ASN A 505 17.53 -4.11 36.54
CA ASN A 505 17.85 -5.52 36.42
C ASN A 505 16.90 -6.26 35.47
N ASN A 506 15.61 -5.89 35.48
CA ASN A 506 14.63 -6.45 34.54
C ASN A 506 14.93 -6.04 33.10
N ILE A 507 15.29 -4.78 32.86
CA ILE A 507 15.67 -4.27 31.53
C ILE A 507 16.91 -4.99 31.00
N ASP A 508 17.93 -5.17 31.84
CA ASP A 508 19.15 -5.90 31.47
C ASP A 508 18.84 -7.36 31.11
N GLY A 509 18.01 -8.04 31.91
CA GLY A 509 17.54 -9.39 31.64
C GLY A 509 16.78 -9.50 30.32
N GLU A 510 15.82 -8.61 30.08
CA GLU A 510 15.03 -8.56 28.85
C GLU A 510 15.92 -8.29 27.61
N LEU A 511 16.91 -7.42 27.73
CA LEU A 511 17.85 -7.13 26.65
C LEU A 511 18.75 -8.35 26.34
N GLU A 512 19.18 -9.09 27.35
CA GLU A 512 19.95 -10.32 27.16
C GLU A 512 19.11 -11.44 26.52
N GLU A 513 17.82 -11.55 26.85
CA GLU A 513 16.91 -12.45 26.13
C GLU A 513 16.76 -12.06 24.66
N ILE A 514 16.63 -10.77 24.38
CA ILE A 514 16.55 -10.22 23.03
C ILE A 514 17.83 -10.50 22.22
N LYS A 515 19.01 -10.36 22.84
CA LYS A 515 20.32 -10.61 22.21
C LYS A 515 20.59 -12.09 21.96
N LYS A 516 20.09 -12.98 22.82
CA LYS A 516 20.26 -14.44 22.71
C LYS A 516 19.45 -15.06 21.57
N GLY A 517 18.70 -14.26 20.80
CA GLY A 517 17.93 -14.75 19.66
C GLY A 517 16.79 -15.70 20.06
N LEU A 518 16.33 -15.67 21.32
CA LEU A 518 15.24 -16.53 21.78
C LEU A 518 13.86 -16.18 21.18
N CYS A 519 13.79 -15.14 20.34
CA CYS A 519 12.65 -14.86 19.44
C CYS A 519 12.90 -15.30 17.98
N ASP A 520 14.12 -15.69 17.62
CA ASP A 520 14.51 -16.25 16.33
C ASP A 520 14.93 -17.72 16.50
N LYS A 521 14.25 -18.48 17.36
CA LYS A 521 14.32 -19.93 17.21
C LYS A 521 13.70 -20.24 15.86
N ASP A 522 14.57 -20.56 14.92
CA ASP A 522 14.31 -21.33 13.71
C ASP A 522 13.67 -22.67 14.09
N GLU A 523 12.43 -22.65 14.58
CA GLU A 523 11.51 -23.69 14.17
C GLU A 523 11.40 -23.48 12.65
N GLU A 524 11.97 -24.43 11.91
CA GLU A 524 11.55 -24.74 10.55
C GLU A 524 10.04 -24.96 10.64
N ILE A 525 9.28 -23.87 10.50
CA ILE A 525 7.84 -23.96 10.39
C ILE A 525 7.60 -24.48 8.98
N GLU A 526 7.49 -25.80 8.87
CA GLU A 526 6.69 -26.42 7.83
C GLU A 526 5.30 -25.77 7.89
N TYR A 527 5.02 -24.88 6.94
CA TYR A 527 3.67 -24.38 6.76
C TYR A 527 2.83 -25.53 6.17
N VAL A 528 2.24 -26.33 7.04
CA VAL A 528 1.09 -27.14 6.70
C VAL A 528 -0.12 -26.23 6.84
N ASN A 529 -0.60 -25.71 5.70
CA ASN A 529 -1.90 -25.04 5.67
C ASN A 529 -2.98 -26.14 5.80
N GLU A 530 -3.20 -26.64 7.03
CA GLU A 530 -4.00 -27.84 7.34
C GLU A 530 -5.45 -27.76 6.84
N GLY A 531 -5.95 -26.55 6.54
CA GLY A 531 -7.29 -26.34 5.98
C GLY A 531 -7.39 -26.45 4.45
N GLN A 532 -6.29 -26.38 3.71
CA GLN A 532 -6.29 -26.39 2.23
C GLN A 532 -5.21 -27.27 1.58
N GLY A 533 -4.31 -27.91 2.35
CA GLY A 533 -3.42 -28.95 1.85
C GLY A 533 -2.34 -28.49 0.87
N PHE A 534 -2.00 -27.20 0.83
CA PHE A 534 -0.95 -26.66 -0.03
C PHE A 534 0.30 -26.30 0.76
N SER A 535 1.25 -27.22 0.86
CA SER A 535 2.67 -26.89 1.08
C SER A 535 3.34 -26.79 -0.30
N LEU A 536 3.55 -25.58 -0.80
CA LEU A 536 4.36 -25.38 -2.00
C LEU A 536 5.84 -25.30 -1.61
N GLU A 537 6.53 -26.46 -1.61
CA GLU A 537 7.99 -26.46 -1.74
C GLU A 537 8.36 -25.86 -3.11
N ILE A 538 8.98 -24.68 -3.10
CA ILE A 538 9.58 -24.07 -4.30
C ILE A 538 11.06 -24.41 -4.29
N SER A 539 11.55 -25.01 -5.39
CA SER A 539 12.97 -25.32 -5.51
C SER A 539 13.83 -24.04 -5.58
N LYS A 540 15.11 -24.15 -5.17
CA LYS A 540 16.08 -23.03 -5.29
C LYS A 540 16.18 -22.51 -6.74
N GLU A 541 16.04 -23.40 -7.71
CA GLU A 541 16.06 -23.09 -9.14
C GLU A 541 14.84 -22.24 -9.55
N GLU A 542 13.64 -22.59 -9.08
CA GLU A 542 12.43 -21.79 -9.31
C GLU A 542 12.54 -20.41 -8.65
N SER A 543 13.01 -20.33 -7.40
CA SER A 543 13.27 -19.05 -6.72
C SER A 543 14.28 -18.17 -7.49
N MET A 544 15.33 -18.79 -8.04
CA MET A 544 16.30 -18.09 -8.88
C MET A 544 15.68 -17.63 -10.21
N PHE A 545 14.83 -18.44 -10.84
CA PHE A 545 14.11 -18.06 -12.06
C PHE A 545 13.19 -16.85 -11.84
N PHE A 546 12.50 -16.85 -10.70
CA PHE A 546 11.62 -15.78 -10.27
C PHE A 546 12.35 -14.45 -10.06
N SER A 547 13.52 -14.47 -9.43
CA SER A 547 14.32 -13.24 -9.22
C SER A 547 14.90 -12.68 -10.52
N LEU A 548 15.15 -13.52 -11.52
CA LEU A 548 15.69 -13.10 -12.82
C LEU A 548 14.66 -12.46 -13.76
N ALA A 549 13.35 -12.54 -13.47
CA ALA A 549 12.29 -12.04 -14.36
C ALA A 549 12.40 -10.53 -14.65
N ASP A 550 13.01 -9.74 -13.76
CA ASP A 550 13.19 -8.31 -13.94
C ASP A 550 14.46 -7.94 -14.74
N ASP A 551 15.45 -8.84 -14.82
CA ASP A 551 16.78 -8.59 -15.38
C ASP A 551 17.05 -9.33 -16.70
N MET A 552 16.32 -10.42 -16.97
CA MET A 552 16.50 -11.25 -18.15
C MET A 552 15.84 -10.64 -19.40
N ASP A 553 16.40 -10.93 -20.59
CA ASP A 553 15.69 -10.61 -21.84
C ASP A 553 14.44 -11.49 -21.99
N VAL A 554 13.39 -10.99 -22.67
CA VAL A 554 12.16 -11.77 -22.89
C VAL A 554 12.46 -13.04 -23.69
N GLU A 555 13.37 -12.97 -24.66
CA GLU A 555 13.74 -14.14 -25.47
C GLU A 555 14.49 -15.20 -24.65
N ASP A 556 15.40 -14.76 -23.77
CA ASP A 556 16.15 -15.66 -22.90
C ASP A 556 15.26 -16.23 -21.80
N PHE A 557 14.38 -15.39 -21.24
CA PHE A 557 13.36 -15.81 -20.28
C PHE A 557 12.42 -16.86 -20.90
N GLU A 558 12.00 -16.66 -22.14
CA GLU A 558 11.17 -17.63 -22.87
C GLU A 558 11.89 -18.96 -23.08
N LYS A 559 13.19 -18.94 -23.41
CA LYS A 559 14.01 -20.16 -23.53
C LYS A 559 14.10 -20.90 -22.21
N VAL A 560 14.37 -20.19 -21.10
CA VAL A 560 14.44 -20.82 -19.77
C VAL A 560 13.07 -21.36 -19.36
N ALA A 561 11.98 -20.60 -19.57
CA ALA A 561 10.62 -21.04 -19.30
C ALA A 561 10.25 -22.32 -20.08
N LYS A 562 10.64 -22.41 -21.36
CA LYS A 562 10.34 -23.57 -22.22
C LYS A 562 11.26 -24.76 -21.98
N TYR A 563 12.54 -24.52 -21.71
CA TYR A 563 13.58 -25.55 -21.78
C TYR A 563 14.29 -25.82 -20.45
N GLY A 564 14.04 -25.04 -19.40
CA GLY A 564 14.76 -25.12 -18.12
C GLY A 564 16.08 -24.33 -18.13
N PHE A 565 16.74 -24.24 -16.97
CA PHE A 565 18.15 -23.83 -16.93
C PHE A 565 18.98 -24.95 -17.55
N LYS A 566 19.81 -24.61 -18.54
CA LYS A 566 20.79 -25.52 -19.15
C LYS A 566 22.19 -25.07 -18.80
#